data_AF-A0A354TFK1-F1
#
_entry.id   AF-A0A354TFK1-F1
#
_cell.length_a   1.000
_cell.length_b   1.000
_cell.length_c   1.000
_cell.angle_alpha   90.00
_cell.angle_beta   90.00
_cell.angle_gamma   90.00
#
_symmetry.space_group_name_H-M   'P 1'
#
loop_
_entity.id
_entity.type
_entity.pdbx_description
1 polymer ?
#
loop_
_entity_poly.entity_id
_entity_poly.type
_entity_poly.pdbx_seq_one_letter_code
_entity_poly.pdbx_strand_id
1 'polypeptide(L)'
;MKSKPAEFNHRMNQMRPDGTAALRVWSYPAKGTKMPRLRIRCGCCEQQVVVYHDEESLEINGVNGSIENWREILLPLLERKPLQKRK
;
A
#
# COMPACT_ATOMS: atom_id res chain seq x y z
N MET A 1 -9.15 -15.19 -14.23
CA MET A 1 -8.67 -15.86 -13.00
C MET A 1 -8.64 -14.83 -11.89
N LYS A 2 -9.42 -14.99 -10.82
CA LYS A 2 -9.23 -14.14 -9.62
C LYS A 2 -7.90 -14.59 -9.01
N SER A 3 -6.86 -13.78 -9.12
CA SER A 3 -5.59 -14.04 -8.44
C SER A 3 -5.93 -14.23 -6.96
N LYS A 4 -5.49 -15.35 -6.36
CA LYS A 4 -5.51 -15.46 -4.90
C LYS A 4 -4.77 -14.22 -4.39
N PRO A 5 -5.35 -13.42 -3.47
CA PRO A 5 -4.60 -12.32 -2.89
C PRO A 5 -3.31 -12.91 -2.32
N ALA A 6 -2.17 -12.33 -2.72
CA ALA A 6 -0.89 -12.75 -2.20
C ALA A 6 -0.98 -12.69 -0.67
N GLU A 7 -0.62 -13.79 0.01
CA GLU A 7 -0.63 -13.83 1.46
C GLU A 7 0.30 -12.72 1.98
N PHE A 8 -0.23 -11.85 2.84
CA PHE A 8 0.54 -10.71 3.32
C PHE A 8 1.70 -11.18 4.20
N ASN A 9 2.89 -10.61 3.98
CA ASN A 9 3.99 -10.80 4.90
C ASN A 9 3.70 -10.05 6.22
N HIS A 10 4.01 -10.66 7.35
CA HIS A 10 3.93 -10.03 8.68
C HIS A 10 5.30 -9.96 9.40
N ARG A 11 6.34 -10.59 8.85
CA ARG A 11 7.65 -10.76 9.48
C ARG A 11 8.64 -9.70 9.02
N MET A 12 9.50 -9.28 9.93
CA MET A 12 10.59 -8.34 9.66
C MET A 12 11.72 -9.04 8.89
N ASN A 13 12.43 -8.27 8.05
CA ASN A 13 13.59 -8.71 7.26
C ASN A 13 13.33 -9.93 6.36
N GLN A 14 12.11 -10.11 5.87
CA GLN A 14 11.83 -11.08 4.79
C GLN A 14 12.27 -10.46 3.47
N MET A 15 13.28 -11.04 2.83
CA MET A 15 13.85 -10.50 1.59
C MET A 15 13.06 -10.96 0.37
N ARG A 16 12.90 -10.06 -0.59
CA ARG A 16 12.37 -10.33 -1.93
C ARG A 16 13.51 -10.67 -2.89
N PRO A 17 13.22 -11.31 -4.04
CA PRO A 17 14.24 -11.60 -5.06
C PRO A 17 14.95 -10.36 -5.62
N ASP A 18 14.29 -9.21 -5.57
CA ASP A 18 14.83 -7.90 -5.98
C ASP A 18 15.82 -7.29 -4.96
N GLY A 19 16.13 -8.01 -3.87
CA GLY A 19 17.06 -7.57 -2.83
C GLY A 19 16.46 -6.56 -1.84
N THR A 20 15.15 -6.28 -1.89
CA THR A 20 14.46 -5.41 -0.94
C THR A 20 13.77 -6.20 0.17
N ALA A 21 13.57 -5.58 1.33
CA ALA A 21 12.77 -6.19 2.40
C ALA A 21 11.27 -6.08 2.06
N ALA A 22 10.56 -7.20 2.02
CA ALA A 22 9.13 -7.28 1.77
C ALA A 22 8.34 -6.46 2.79
N LEU A 23 7.44 -5.61 2.29
CA LEU A 23 6.50 -4.86 3.12
C LEU A 23 5.71 -5.80 4.01
N ARG A 24 5.38 -5.34 5.22
CA ARG A 24 4.54 -6.07 6.15
C ARG A 24 3.14 -5.47 6.15
N VAL A 25 2.11 -6.28 5.90
CA VAL A 25 0.76 -5.77 5.63
C VAL A 25 -0.25 -6.46 6.53
N TRP A 26 -1.08 -5.68 7.23
CA TRP A 26 -2.20 -6.18 8.01
C TRP A 26 -3.50 -5.57 7.50
N SER A 27 -4.52 -6.41 7.30
CA SER A 27 -5.87 -5.96 6.97
C SER A 27 -6.73 -5.94 8.24
N TYR A 28 -7.44 -4.83 8.42
CA TYR A 28 -8.37 -4.65 9.52
C TYR A 28 -9.76 -4.35 8.95
N PRO A 29 -10.79 -5.15 9.29
CA PRO A 29 -12.15 -4.83 8.90
C PRO A 29 -12.65 -3.60 9.67
N ALA A 30 -13.77 -3.05 9.19
CA ALA A 30 -14.47 -1.98 9.89
C ALA A 30 -14.85 -2.43 11.31
N LYS A 31 -14.68 -1.56 12.31
CA LYS A 31 -15.06 -1.85 13.70
C LYS A 31 -15.46 -0.58 14.44
N GLY A 32 -16.73 -0.51 14.85
CA GLY A 32 -17.30 0.67 15.49
C GLY A 32 -17.21 1.87 14.55
N THR A 33 -16.62 2.97 15.02
CA THR A 33 -16.38 4.18 14.22
C THR A 33 -15.15 4.11 13.32
N LYS A 34 -14.40 3.00 13.33
CA LYS A 34 -13.18 2.86 12.52
C LYS A 34 -13.51 2.23 11.18
N MET A 35 -13.17 2.95 10.10
CA MET A 35 -13.21 2.46 8.72
C MET A 35 -12.29 1.25 8.52
N PRO A 36 -12.59 0.37 7.54
CA PRO A 36 -11.68 -0.70 7.17
C PRO A 36 -10.38 -0.10 6.62
N ARG A 37 -9.27 -0.80 6.87
CA ARG A 37 -7.94 -0.26 6.56
C ARG A 37 -6.89 -1.31 6.38
N LEU A 38 -5.89 -0.98 5.56
CA LEU A 38 -4.61 -1.68 5.48
C LEU A 38 -3.56 -0.91 6.27
N ARG A 39 -2.83 -1.61 7.15
CA ARG A 39 -1.61 -1.09 7.76
C ARG A 39 -0.43 -1.69 7.02
N ILE A 40 0.39 -0.85 6.41
CA ILE A 40 1.57 -1.25 5.66
C ILE A 40 2.79 -0.73 6.41
N ARG A 41 3.66 -1.63 6.86
CA ARG A 41 4.95 -1.30 7.49
C ARG A 41 6.10 -1.62 6.56
N CYS A 42 7.20 -0.89 6.73
CA CYS A 42 8.48 -1.25 6.16
C CYS A 42 8.87 -2.69 6.55
N GLY A 43 9.53 -3.38 5.63
CA GLY A 43 10.06 -4.72 5.88
C GLY A 43 11.20 -4.73 6.89
N CYS A 44 11.98 -3.64 6.98
CA CYS A 44 13.19 -3.55 7.80
C CYS A 44 13.08 -2.65 9.05
N CYS A 45 12.04 -1.81 9.16
CA CYS A 45 11.86 -0.90 10.28
C CYS A 45 10.39 -0.74 10.66
N GLU A 46 10.09 0.13 11.62
CA GLU A 46 8.75 0.34 12.16
C GLU A 46 7.95 1.45 11.46
N GLN A 47 8.55 2.16 10.50
CA GLN A 47 7.83 3.13 9.69
C GLN A 47 6.63 2.47 9.00
N GLN A 48 5.54 3.23 8.89
CA GLN A 48 4.26 2.71 8.43
C GLN A 48 3.42 3.77 7.72
N VAL A 49 2.55 3.28 6.85
CA VAL A 49 1.42 4.02 6.29
C VAL A 49 0.14 3.25 6.58
N VAL A 50 -0.95 3.97 6.82
CA VAL A 50 -2.29 3.40 6.93
C VAL A 50 -3.10 3.89 5.73
N VAL A 51 -3.74 2.95 5.05
CA VAL A 51 -4.66 3.21 3.95
C VAL A 51 -6.06 2.87 4.45
N TYR A 52 -6.91 3.88 4.65
CA TYR A 52 -8.33 3.64 4.85
C TYR A 52 -8.99 3.49 3.48
N HIS A 53 -10.04 2.68 3.41
CA HIS A 53 -10.72 2.43 2.16
C HIS A 53 -12.20 2.18 2.38
N ASP A 54 -12.99 2.41 1.35
CA ASP A 54 -14.36 1.95 1.22
C ASP A 54 -14.57 1.43 -0.23
N GLU A 55 -15.81 1.39 -0.70
CA GLU A 55 -16.15 0.90 -2.03
C GLU A 55 -15.76 1.88 -3.15
N GLU A 56 -15.57 3.16 -2.85
CA GLU A 56 -15.41 4.24 -3.84
C GLU A 56 -14.13 5.07 -3.65
N SER A 57 -13.56 5.07 -2.45
CA SER A 57 -12.48 5.97 -2.05
C SER A 57 -11.34 5.27 -1.30
N LEU A 58 -10.16 5.90 -1.34
CA LEU A 58 -9.04 5.59 -0.47
C LEU A 58 -8.60 6.87 0.24
N GLU A 59 -8.24 6.73 1.52
CA GLU A 59 -7.50 7.76 2.25
C GLU A 59 -6.09 7.26 2.53
N ILE A 60 -5.10 7.98 2.02
CA ILE A 60 -3.68 7.69 2.23
C ILE A 60 -3.05 8.90 2.90
N ASN A 61 -2.53 8.71 4.12
CA ASN A 61 -1.86 9.76 4.89
C ASN A 61 -2.71 11.04 5.08
N GLY A 62 -4.02 10.88 5.32
CA GLY A 62 -4.96 11.99 5.52
C GLY A 62 -5.49 12.63 4.23
N VAL A 63 -5.03 12.18 3.06
CA VAL A 63 -5.55 12.64 1.76
C VAL A 63 -6.59 11.65 1.26
N ASN A 64 -7.83 12.10 1.12
CA ASN A 64 -8.93 11.30 0.58
C ASN A 64 -9.10 11.58 -0.92
N GLY A 65 -9.31 10.53 -1.70
CA GLY A 65 -9.63 10.61 -3.13
C GLY A 65 -10.34 9.35 -3.61
N SER A 66 -11.03 9.44 -4.75
CA SER A 66 -11.69 8.29 -5.35
C SER A 66 -10.66 7.22 -5.78
N ILE A 67 -11.10 5.97 -5.87
CA ILE A 67 -10.27 4.85 -6.34
C ILE A 67 -9.67 5.16 -7.73
N GLU A 68 -10.46 5.73 -8.65
CA GLU A 68 -9.97 6.06 -9.99
C GLU A 68 -8.91 7.15 -9.96
N ASN A 69 -9.08 8.18 -9.15
CA ASN A 69 -8.08 9.24 -9.04
C ASN A 69 -6.76 8.72 -8.45
N TRP A 70 -6.83 7.81 -7.47
CA TRP A 70 -5.63 7.13 -6.97
C TRP A 70 -4.97 6.25 -8.02
N ARG A 71 -5.73 5.56 -8.88
CA ARG A 71 -5.17 4.76 -9.98
C ARG A 71 -4.43 5.64 -10.98
N GLU A 72 -5.01 6.77 -11.38
CA GLU A 72 -4.39 7.74 -12.29
C GLU A 72 -3.06 8.27 -11.75
N ILE A 73 -2.93 8.43 -10.43
CA ILE A 73 -1.71 8.95 -9.79
C ILE A 73 -0.67 7.85 -9.57
N LEU A 74 -1.07 6.71 -9.00
CA LEU A 74 -0.14 5.70 -8.49
C LEU A 74 0.27 4.66 -9.54
N LEU A 75 -0.62 4.22 -10.43
CA LEU A 75 -0.27 3.20 -11.43
C LEU A 75 0.89 3.64 -12.34
N PRO A 76 0.92 4.90 -12.85
CA PRO A 76 2.05 5.34 -13.66
C PRO A 76 3.41 5.27 -12.93
N LEU A 77 3.43 5.36 -11.59
CA LEU A 77 4.66 5.25 -10.80
C LEU A 77 5.19 3.83 -10.69
N LEU A 78 4.32 2.82 -10.88
CA LEU A 78 4.72 1.41 -10.83
C LEU A 78 5.32 0.93 -12.16
N GLU A 79 5.00 1.61 -13.26
CA GLU A 79 5.39 1.21 -14.62
C GLU A 79 6.57 2.03 -15.17
N ARG A 80 6.79 3.25 -14.65
CA ARG A 80 7.76 4.19 -15.20
C ARG A 80 9.07 4.17 -14.41
N LYS A 81 10.18 4.35 -15.13
CA LYS A 81 11.45 4.72 -14.49
C LYS A 81 11.29 6.07 -13.79
N PRO A 82 11.94 6.30 -12.64
CA PRO A 82 11.87 7.57 -11.93
C PRO A 82 12.14 8.72 -12.89
N LEU A 83 11.36 9.81 -12.76
CA LEU A 83 11.64 11.04 -13.50
C LEU A 83 13.06 11.48 -13.14
N GLN A 84 13.97 11.37 -14.10
CA GLN A 84 15.32 11.88 -13.97
C GLN A 84 15.22 13.40 -13.77
N LYS A 85 15.96 13.95 -12.81
CA LYS A 85 16.06 15.41 -12.67
C LYS A 85 16.50 15.99 -14.01
N ARG A 86 15.74 16.95 -14.54
CA ARG A 86 16.28 17.84 -15.57
C ARG A 86 17.44 18.60 -14.92
N LYS A 87 18.64 18.44 -15.48
CA LYS A 87 19.82 19.21 -15.10
C LYS A 87 19.60 20.69 -15.38
#